data_AF-A0A9X3KR18-F1
#
_entry.id   AF-A0A9X3KR18-F1
#
_cell.length_a   1.000
_cell.length_b   1.000
_cell.length_c   1.000
_cell.angle_alpha   90.00
_cell.angle_beta   90.00
_cell.angle_gamma   90.00
#
_symmetry.space_group_name_H-M   'P 1'
#
loop_
_entity.id
_entity.type
_entity.pdbx_description
1 polymer ?
#
loop_
_entity_poly.entity_id
_entity_poly.type
_entity_poly.pdbx_seq_one_letter_code
_entity_poly.pdbx_strand_id
1 'polypeptide(L)'
;MTEQSLLKFSIAVTVLLALFGIGAGLFSGSFAVVFDGVYALTDAFMTVLALLVARLIAASAAPKPGGRLVERFTMGFWHLEPMVLGLNGTLLMGAAIYALINAVDSLMDGGRSIEFDYAIVVTFVSFAVSLAMAWFVKRQNRRLKSAFVALDAKSWLMSALLSMALFVAFAVGYGLTGTAQAWLAPYIDPAVLALVCLVIIPMPLGNVKQALADILLVTPLEFKQHVDRVA
;
A
#
# COMPACT_ATOMS: atom_id res chain seq x y z
N MET A 1 21.00 7.84 13.68
CA MET A 1 19.96 8.31 12.74
C MET A 1 18.81 8.86 13.55
N THR A 2 18.33 10.05 13.22
CA THR A 2 17.08 10.60 13.76
C THR A 2 15.89 9.93 13.07
N GLU A 3 14.74 9.89 13.74
CA GLU A 3 13.51 9.32 13.21
C GLU A 3 13.12 9.92 11.85
N GLN A 4 13.20 11.25 11.71
CA GLN A 4 12.91 11.91 10.44
C GLN A 4 13.83 11.49 9.30
N SER A 5 15.12 11.30 9.58
CA SER A 5 16.09 10.86 8.57
C SER A 5 15.80 9.43 8.12
N LEU A 6 15.41 8.56 9.05
CA LEU A 6 15.05 7.17 8.74
C LEU A 6 13.78 7.07 7.90
N LEU A 7 12.75 7.84 8.24
CA LEU A 7 11.50 7.86 7.47
C LEU A 7 11.70 8.47 6.07
N LYS A 8 12.48 9.55 5.94
CA LYS A 8 12.83 10.12 4.63
C LYS A 8 13.60 9.10 3.76
N PHE A 9 14.51 8.35 4.38
CA PHE A 9 15.22 7.27 3.70
C PHE A 9 14.28 6.15 3.26
N SER A 10 13.36 5.71 4.14
CA SER A 10 12.32 4.72 3.82
C SER A 10 11.53 5.13 2.57
N ILE A 11 11.00 6.35 2.57
CA ILE A 11 10.22 6.90 1.45
C ILE A 11 11.04 6.93 0.15
N ALA A 12 12.31 7.35 0.22
CA ALA A 12 13.18 7.38 -0.96
C ALA A 12 13.38 5.97 -1.54
N VAL A 13 13.59 4.96 -0.68
CA VAL A 13 13.72 3.57 -1.12
C VAL A 13 12.42 3.06 -1.73
N THR A 14 11.26 3.37 -1.14
CA THR A 14 9.96 2.95 -1.69
C THR A 14 9.70 3.56 -3.07
N VAL A 15 9.97 4.86 -3.25
CA VAL A 15 9.81 5.53 -4.54
C VAL A 15 10.74 4.94 -5.60
N LEU A 16 12.01 4.69 -5.26
CA LEU A 16 12.97 4.07 -6.18
C LEU A 16 12.53 2.66 -6.58
N LEU A 17 12.12 1.86 -5.60
CA LEU A 17 11.67 0.49 -5.84
C LEU A 17 10.40 0.44 -6.70
N ALA A 18 9.50 1.38 -6.48
CA ALA A 18 8.27 1.45 -7.24
C ALA A 18 8.48 1.96 -8.68
N LEU A 19 9.35 2.96 -8.90
CA LEU A 19 9.75 3.36 -10.24
C LEU A 19 10.47 2.23 -10.99
N PHE A 20 11.32 1.49 -10.29
CA PHE A 20 11.98 0.31 -10.83
C PHE A 20 10.96 -0.78 -11.20
N GLY A 21 10.01 -1.07 -10.32
CA GLY A 21 8.93 -2.03 -10.56
C GLY A 21 8.06 -1.64 -11.74
N ILE A 22 7.63 -0.38 -11.85
CA ILE A 22 6.84 0.11 -12.99
C ILE A 22 7.63 0.00 -14.29
N GLY A 23 8.89 0.47 -14.30
CA GLY A 23 9.73 0.41 -15.50
C GLY A 23 10.00 -1.02 -15.97
N ALA A 24 10.30 -1.92 -15.04
CA ALA A 24 10.53 -3.33 -15.33
C ALA A 24 9.25 -4.08 -15.70
N GLY A 25 8.10 -3.74 -15.11
CA GLY A 25 6.79 -4.29 -15.47
C GLY A 25 6.41 -3.91 -16.90
N LEU A 26 6.64 -2.66 -17.30
CA LEU A 26 6.43 -2.20 -18.68
C LEU A 26 7.38 -2.91 -19.67
N PHE A 27 8.64 -3.14 -19.27
CA PHE A 27 9.61 -3.84 -20.12
C PHE A 27 9.29 -5.33 -20.28
N SER A 28 8.85 -6.00 -19.20
CA SER A 28 8.49 -7.42 -19.20
C SER A 28 7.09 -7.72 -19.73
N GLY A 29 6.26 -6.69 -19.95
CA GLY A 29 4.85 -6.82 -20.34
C GLY A 29 3.94 -7.30 -19.20
N SER A 30 4.41 -7.31 -17.96
CA SER A 30 3.67 -7.80 -16.79
C SER A 30 2.85 -6.69 -16.13
N PHE A 31 1.53 -6.79 -16.23
CA PHE A 31 0.65 -5.81 -15.59
C PHE A 31 0.56 -6.04 -14.08
N ALA A 32 0.76 -7.26 -13.59
CA ALA A 32 0.84 -7.51 -12.15
C ALA A 32 2.05 -6.80 -11.51
N VAL A 33 3.22 -6.79 -12.17
CA VAL A 33 4.40 -6.07 -11.68
C VAL A 33 4.22 -4.55 -11.75
N VAL A 34 3.62 -4.03 -12.83
CA VAL A 34 3.28 -2.59 -12.92
C VAL A 34 2.33 -2.20 -11.79
N PHE A 35 1.28 -3.01 -11.56
CA PHE A 35 0.31 -2.76 -10.50
C PHE A 35 0.94 -2.80 -9.11
N ASP A 36 1.84 -3.75 -8.84
CA ASP A 36 2.60 -3.81 -7.59
C ASP A 36 3.42 -2.52 -7.36
N GLY A 37 4.07 -2.01 -8.40
CA GLY A 37 4.78 -0.73 -8.34
C GLY A 37 3.86 0.47 -8.06
N VAL A 38 2.71 0.57 -8.74
CA VAL A 38 1.73 1.63 -8.49
C VAL A 38 1.13 1.54 -7.08
N TYR A 39 0.86 0.32 -6.62
CA TYR A 39 0.40 0.05 -5.26
C TYR A 39 1.44 0.51 -4.24
N ALA A 40 2.71 0.15 -4.44
CA ALA A 40 3.82 0.57 -3.58
C ALA A 40 3.98 2.10 -3.53
N LEU A 41 3.84 2.82 -4.65
CA LEU A 41 3.86 4.30 -4.64
C LEU A 41 2.70 4.88 -3.82
N THR A 42 1.51 4.31 -3.99
CA THR A 42 0.31 4.78 -3.29
C THR A 42 0.42 4.52 -1.79
N ASP A 43 0.88 3.32 -1.39
CA ASP A 43 1.14 2.97 0.01
C ASP A 43 2.25 3.84 0.62
N ALA A 44 3.30 4.15 -0.14
CA ALA A 44 4.37 5.07 0.29
C ALA A 44 3.81 6.47 0.58
N PHE A 45 3.08 7.03 -0.40
CA PHE A 45 2.46 8.35 -0.29
C PHE A 45 1.55 8.44 0.94
N MET A 46 0.83 7.37 1.23
CA MET A 46 -0.09 7.31 2.36
C MET A 46 0.62 7.14 3.69
N THR A 47 1.69 6.34 3.72
CA THR A 47 2.58 6.29 4.87
C THR A 47 3.14 7.70 5.14
N VAL A 48 3.55 8.46 4.11
CA VAL A 48 3.97 9.87 4.30
C VAL A 48 2.86 10.75 4.87
N LEU A 49 1.64 10.66 4.31
CA LEU A 49 0.52 11.48 4.78
C LEU A 49 0.10 11.11 6.21
N ALA A 50 0.00 9.83 6.55
CA ALA A 50 -0.29 9.37 7.90
C ALA A 50 0.78 9.85 8.89
N LEU A 51 2.05 9.79 8.50
CA LEU A 51 3.16 10.33 9.29
C LEU A 51 3.06 11.86 9.47
N LEU A 52 2.65 12.60 8.44
CA LEU A 52 2.46 14.04 8.52
C LEU A 52 1.31 14.41 9.45
N VAL A 53 0.15 13.77 9.30
CA VAL A 53 -1.03 13.99 10.14
C VAL A 53 -0.70 13.68 11.60
N ALA A 54 -0.08 12.53 11.86
CA ALA A 54 0.23 12.15 13.22
C ALA A 54 1.34 13.00 13.86
N ARG A 55 2.29 13.54 13.07
CA ARG A 55 3.21 14.60 13.53
C ARG A 55 2.47 15.88 13.86
N LEU A 56 1.48 16.26 13.07
CA LEU A 56 0.66 17.44 13.32
C LEU A 56 -0.14 17.31 14.61
N ILE A 57 -0.71 16.13 14.86
CA ILE A 57 -1.41 15.79 16.10
C ILE A 57 -0.44 15.83 17.29
N ALA A 58 0.72 15.17 17.18
CA ALA A 58 1.73 15.18 18.25
C ALA A 58 2.29 16.58 18.55
N ALA A 59 2.49 17.41 17.52
CA ALA A 59 2.92 18.80 17.66
C ALA A 59 1.83 19.68 18.29
N SER A 60 0.55 19.40 18.01
CA SER A 60 -0.58 20.08 18.64
C SER A 60 -0.82 19.68 20.10
N ALA A 61 -0.35 18.49 20.52
CA ALA A 61 -0.42 18.00 21.89
C ALA A 61 0.78 18.41 22.77
N ALA A 62 1.79 19.11 22.21
CA ALA A 62 2.98 19.53 22.93
C ALA A 62 2.73 20.81 23.77
N PRO A 63 3.20 20.91 25.03
CA PRO A 63 2.83 22.00 25.95
C PRO A 63 3.35 23.42 25.62
N LYS A 64 4.01 23.64 24.47
CA LYS A 64 4.53 24.96 24.05
C LYS A 64 4.30 25.18 22.55
N PRO A 65 3.23 25.89 22.13
CA PRO A 65 2.94 26.14 20.73
C PRO A 65 3.80 27.30 20.21
N GLY A 66 4.91 26.99 19.55
CA GLY A 66 5.84 27.98 18.97
C GLY A 66 5.58 28.32 17.51
N GLY A 67 4.32 28.45 17.07
CA GLY A 67 4.02 28.79 15.68
C GLY A 67 2.62 29.37 15.48
N ARG A 68 2.55 30.53 14.81
CA ARG A 68 1.33 31.32 14.49
C ARG A 68 0.17 30.55 13.80
N LEU A 69 0.39 29.30 13.39
CA LEU A 69 -0.62 28.43 12.79
C LEU A 69 -1.44 27.65 13.85
N VAL A 70 -0.95 27.55 15.09
CA VAL A 70 -1.58 26.80 16.20
C VAL A 70 -2.70 27.60 16.87
N GLU A 71 -2.69 28.93 16.78
CA GLU A 71 -3.70 29.80 17.42
C GLU A 71 -5.05 29.88 16.68
N ARG A 72 -5.13 29.44 15.42
CA ARG A 72 -6.39 29.51 14.64
C ARG A 72 -7.15 28.19 14.53
N PHE A 73 -6.59 27.07 14.96
CA PHE A 73 -7.25 25.76 14.90
C PHE A 73 -7.42 25.18 16.32
N THR A 74 -8.40 25.70 17.04
CA THR A 74 -8.80 25.27 18.39
C THR A 74 -9.53 23.91 18.41
N MET A 75 -9.87 23.35 17.25
CA MET A 75 -10.37 21.97 17.09
C MET A 75 -9.27 21.13 16.44
N GLY A 76 -8.79 20.11 17.16
CA GLY A 76 -7.67 19.26 16.72
C GLY A 76 -7.86 18.65 15.33
N PHE A 77 -6.74 18.39 14.64
CA PHE A 77 -6.66 17.86 13.26
C PHE A 77 -7.19 16.42 13.07
N TRP A 78 -8.03 15.93 13.98
CA TRP A 78 -8.65 14.60 13.97
C TRP A 78 -9.52 14.33 12.73
N HIS A 79 -10.08 15.37 12.09
CA HIS A 79 -10.90 15.22 10.88
C HIS A 79 -10.08 14.98 9.60
N LEU A 80 -8.77 15.27 9.60
CA LEU A 80 -7.91 15.03 8.43
C LEU A 80 -7.54 13.55 8.26
N GLU A 81 -7.47 12.80 9.37
CA GLU A 81 -7.16 11.37 9.36
C GLU A 81 -8.19 10.55 8.55
N PRO A 82 -9.51 10.64 8.80
CA PRO A 82 -10.51 9.94 8.00
C PRO A 82 -10.56 10.46 6.55
N MET A 83 -10.34 11.75 6.29
CA MET A 83 -10.31 12.27 4.91
C MET A 83 -9.15 11.69 4.08
N VAL A 84 -7.95 11.59 4.67
CA VAL A 84 -6.77 10.99 4.02
C VAL A 84 -6.99 9.49 3.80
N LEU A 85 -7.52 8.78 4.80
CA LEU A 85 -7.85 7.35 4.69
C LEU A 85 -8.93 7.09 3.64
N GLY A 86 -9.95 7.96 3.56
CA GLY A 86 -11.00 7.90 2.55
C GLY A 86 -10.46 8.13 1.14
N LEU A 87 -9.64 9.18 0.94
CA LEU A 87 -8.99 9.45 -0.34
C LEU A 87 -8.06 8.31 -0.77
N ASN A 88 -7.34 7.71 0.18
CA ASN A 88 -6.52 6.54 -0.08
C ASN A 88 -7.34 5.37 -0.59
N GLY A 89 -8.39 5.04 0.16
CA GLY A 89 -9.23 3.91 -0.15
C GLY A 89 -9.91 4.08 -1.51
N THR A 90 -10.31 5.30 -1.88
CA THR A 90 -10.89 5.56 -3.20
C THR A 90 -9.85 5.48 -4.33
N LEU A 91 -8.64 6.02 -4.15
CA LEU A 91 -7.56 5.91 -5.14
C LEU A 91 -7.13 4.47 -5.37
N LEU A 92 -6.86 3.71 -4.29
CA LEU A 92 -6.47 2.31 -4.37
C LEU A 92 -7.57 1.44 -4.98
N MET A 93 -8.83 1.68 -4.59
CA MET A 93 -9.96 0.95 -5.14
C MET A 93 -10.19 1.28 -6.62
N GLY A 94 -10.06 2.54 -7.02
CA GLY A 94 -10.12 2.94 -8.43
C GLY A 94 -9.01 2.30 -9.27
N ALA A 95 -7.77 2.32 -8.77
CA ALA A 95 -6.64 1.66 -9.43
C ALA A 95 -6.83 0.14 -9.52
N ALA A 96 -7.31 -0.51 -8.45
CA ALA A 96 -7.57 -1.94 -8.42
C ALA A 96 -8.72 -2.34 -9.36
N ILE A 97 -9.80 -1.54 -9.45
CA ILE A 97 -10.89 -1.78 -10.41
C ILE A 97 -10.37 -1.64 -11.84
N TYR A 98 -9.61 -0.59 -12.14
CA TYR A 98 -9.01 -0.42 -13.45
C TYR A 98 -8.08 -1.58 -13.83
N ALA A 99 -7.24 -2.02 -12.90
CA ALA A 99 -6.35 -3.14 -13.10
C ALA A 99 -7.10 -4.47 -13.27
N LEU A 100 -8.20 -4.67 -12.53
CA LEU A 100 -9.07 -5.84 -12.68
C LEU A 100 -9.76 -5.86 -14.05
N ILE A 101 -10.24 -4.71 -14.55
CA ILE A 101 -10.79 -4.61 -15.91
C ILE A 101 -9.72 -5.02 -16.94
N ASN A 102 -8.49 -4.49 -16.81
CA ASN A 102 -7.37 -4.85 -17.68
C ASN A 102 -6.98 -6.33 -17.57
N ALA A 103 -7.11 -6.93 -16.38
CA ALA A 103 -6.85 -8.35 -16.17
C ALA A 103 -7.89 -9.21 -16.89
N VAL A 104 -9.18 -8.87 -16.77
CA VAL A 104 -10.28 -9.59 -17.45
C VAL A 104 -10.16 -9.45 -18.96
N ASP A 105 -9.91 -8.25 -19.45
CA ASP A 105 -9.71 -7.96 -20.88
C ASP A 105 -8.55 -8.79 -21.45
N SER A 106 -7.40 -8.78 -20.76
CA SER A 106 -6.24 -9.60 -21.14
C SER A 106 -6.52 -11.11 -21.06
N LEU A 107 -7.41 -11.56 -20.18
CA LEU A 107 -7.80 -12.97 -20.10
C LEU A 107 -8.71 -13.37 -21.29
N MET A 108 -9.54 -12.44 -21.76
CA MET A 108 -10.44 -12.65 -22.90
C MET A 108 -9.68 -12.61 -24.25
N ASP A 109 -8.64 -11.77 -24.35
CA ASP A 109 -7.81 -11.61 -25.56
C ASP A 109 -6.76 -12.73 -25.76
N GLY A 110 -6.77 -13.77 -24.92
CA GLY A 110 -5.89 -14.93 -25.04
C GLY A 110 -4.64 -14.91 -24.16
N GLY A 111 -4.59 -14.02 -23.16
CA GLY A 111 -3.47 -13.86 -22.24
C GLY A 111 -2.40 -12.88 -22.72
N ARG A 112 -1.30 -12.77 -21.97
CA ARG A 112 -0.16 -11.89 -22.29
C ARG A 112 1.14 -12.66 -22.44
N SER A 113 1.89 -12.35 -23.49
CA SER A 113 3.29 -12.77 -23.60
C SER A 113 4.13 -12.00 -22.59
N ILE A 114 4.62 -12.70 -21.57
CA ILE A 114 5.43 -12.11 -20.51
C ILE A 114 6.79 -12.75 -20.49
N GLU A 115 7.80 -11.90 -20.37
CA GLU A 115 9.15 -12.37 -20.12
C GLU A 115 9.30 -12.72 -18.64
N PHE A 116 8.93 -13.95 -18.32
CA PHE A 116 8.99 -14.49 -16.96
C PHE A 116 10.38 -14.36 -16.33
N ASP A 117 11.46 -14.49 -17.11
CA ASP A 117 12.83 -14.32 -16.62
C ASP A 117 13.04 -12.95 -15.97
N TYR A 118 12.58 -11.88 -16.62
CA TYR A 118 12.67 -10.52 -16.08
C TYR A 118 11.71 -10.31 -14.91
N ALA A 119 10.47 -10.78 -15.01
CA ALA A 119 9.47 -10.62 -13.95
C ALA A 119 9.90 -11.31 -12.64
N ILE A 120 10.49 -12.50 -12.71
CA ILE A 120 11.02 -13.25 -11.56
C ILE A 120 12.18 -12.49 -10.91
N VAL A 121 13.15 -12.02 -11.69
CA VAL A 121 14.29 -11.27 -11.15
C VAL A 121 13.83 -10.00 -10.44
N VAL A 122 12.91 -9.26 -11.05
CA VAL A 122 12.41 -7.98 -10.50
C VAL A 122 11.60 -8.21 -9.23
N THR A 123 10.68 -9.16 -9.22
CA THR A 123 9.88 -9.48 -8.04
C THR A 123 10.73 -10.03 -6.89
N PHE A 124 11.77 -10.81 -7.21
CA PHE A 124 12.73 -11.27 -6.22
C PHE A 124 13.54 -10.10 -5.62
N VAL A 125 14.02 -9.18 -6.46
CA VAL A 125 14.73 -7.98 -6.00
C VAL A 125 13.82 -7.12 -5.12
N SER A 126 12.57 -6.89 -5.54
CA SER A 126 11.58 -6.16 -4.74
C SER A 126 11.35 -6.83 -3.39
N PHE A 127 11.13 -8.16 -3.38
CA PHE A 127 10.99 -8.94 -2.15
C PHE A 127 12.21 -8.81 -1.23
N ALA A 128 13.42 -8.98 -1.77
CA ALA A 128 14.65 -8.92 -1.00
C ALA A 128 14.88 -7.53 -0.39
N VAL A 129 14.65 -6.46 -1.15
CA VAL A 129 14.77 -5.08 -0.67
C VAL A 129 13.70 -4.79 0.38
N SER A 130 12.45 -5.17 0.14
CA SER A 130 11.35 -4.94 1.08
C SER A 130 11.56 -5.67 2.40
N LEU A 131 12.04 -6.92 2.35
CA LEU A 131 12.37 -7.69 3.54
C LEU A 131 13.58 -7.12 4.29
N ALA A 132 14.62 -6.69 3.57
CA ALA A 132 15.80 -6.04 4.15
C ALA A 132 15.41 -4.75 4.86
N MET A 133 14.55 -3.92 4.24
CA MET A 133 14.02 -2.70 4.83
C MET A 133 13.14 -3.01 6.05
N ALA A 134 12.23 -3.98 5.97
CA ALA A 134 11.42 -4.40 7.11
C ALA A 134 12.28 -4.76 8.32
N TRP A 135 13.36 -5.52 8.10
CA TRP A 135 14.28 -5.91 9.17
C TRP A 135 15.12 -4.74 9.68
N PHE A 136 15.63 -3.90 8.78
CA PHE A 136 16.40 -2.71 9.13
C PHE A 136 15.58 -1.72 9.97
N VAL A 137 14.39 -1.34 9.50
CA VAL A 137 13.46 -0.44 10.19
C VAL A 137 13.03 -1.04 11.53
N LYS A 138 12.71 -2.34 11.59
CA LYS A 138 12.38 -3.03 12.85
C LYS A 138 13.53 -2.99 13.86
N ARG A 139 14.77 -3.17 13.41
CA ARG A 139 15.96 -3.10 14.28
C ARG A 139 16.19 -1.68 14.79
N GLN A 140 16.02 -0.67 13.95
CA GLN A 140 16.13 0.74 14.36
C GLN A 140 14.99 1.15 15.29
N ASN A 141 13.78 0.60 15.09
CA ASN A 141 12.65 0.86 15.97
C ASN A 141 12.90 0.40 17.41
N ARG A 142 13.66 -0.69 17.63
CA ARG A 142 14.04 -1.09 18.99
C ARG A 142 14.84 -0.02 19.74
N ARG A 143 15.58 0.82 19.02
CA ARG A 143 16.35 1.94 19.59
C ARG A 143 15.52 3.21 19.73
N LEU A 144 14.70 3.53 18.72
CA LEU A 144 13.90 4.77 18.67
C LEU A 144 12.59 4.69 19.46
N LYS A 145 12.02 3.48 19.63
CA LYS A 145 10.71 3.22 20.26
C LYS A 145 9.59 4.14 19.72
N SER A 146 9.57 4.36 18.41
CA SER A 146 8.56 5.21 17.75
C SER A 146 7.44 4.36 17.16
N ALA A 147 6.19 4.74 17.43
CA ALA A 147 5.02 4.13 16.81
C ALA A 147 5.04 4.26 15.28
N PHE A 148 5.61 5.35 14.77
CA PHE A 148 5.71 5.61 13.33
C PHE A 148 6.67 4.67 12.62
N VAL A 149 7.84 4.46 13.22
CA VAL A 149 8.82 3.50 12.70
C VAL A 149 8.28 2.06 12.82
N ALA A 150 7.40 1.79 13.79
CA ALA A 150 6.69 0.51 13.89
C ALA A 150 5.68 0.29 12.76
N LEU A 151 4.93 1.33 12.37
CA LEU A 151 3.99 1.29 11.24
C LEU A 151 4.73 1.11 9.91
N ASP A 152 5.80 1.87 9.70
CA ASP A 152 6.66 1.75 8.52
C ASP A 152 7.26 0.34 8.37
N ALA A 153 7.74 -0.26 9.47
CA ALA A 153 8.22 -1.65 9.45
C ALA A 153 7.12 -2.66 9.10
N LYS A 154 5.87 -2.41 9.48
CA LYS A 154 4.73 -3.25 9.11
C LYS A 154 4.36 -3.11 7.64
N SER A 155 4.35 -1.89 7.09
CA SER A 155 4.13 -1.64 5.66
C SER A 155 5.19 -2.37 4.82
N TRP A 156 6.47 -2.25 5.19
CA TRP A 156 7.56 -2.99 4.52
C TRP A 156 7.38 -4.51 4.56
N LEU A 157 6.88 -5.06 5.67
CA LEU A 157 6.60 -6.49 5.78
C LEU A 157 5.44 -6.91 4.86
N MET A 158 4.39 -6.10 4.77
CA MET A 158 3.25 -6.35 3.86
C MET A 158 3.70 -6.29 2.39
N SER A 159 4.53 -5.30 2.03
CA SER A 159 5.13 -5.22 0.69
C SER A 159 5.99 -6.45 0.39
N ALA A 160 6.81 -6.91 1.34
CA ALA A 160 7.60 -8.13 1.16
C ALA A 160 6.71 -9.36 0.92
N LEU A 161 5.62 -9.51 1.67
CA LEU A 161 4.67 -10.62 1.48
C LEU A 161 4.01 -10.58 0.09
N LEU A 162 3.62 -9.39 -0.38
CA LEU A 162 3.01 -9.19 -1.68
C LEU A 162 4.01 -9.53 -2.82
N SER A 163 5.22 -8.98 -2.76
CA SER A 163 6.27 -9.28 -3.76
C SER A 163 6.68 -10.75 -3.73
N MET A 164 6.67 -11.40 -2.56
CA MET A 164 6.93 -12.84 -2.45
C MET A 164 5.83 -13.67 -3.12
N ALA A 165 4.56 -13.29 -2.95
CA ALA A 165 3.44 -13.97 -3.61
C ALA A 165 3.54 -13.85 -5.14
N LEU A 166 3.89 -12.66 -5.65
CA LEU A 166 4.13 -12.45 -7.08
C LEU A 166 5.32 -13.28 -7.59
N PHE A 167 6.44 -13.28 -6.86
CA PHE A 167 7.60 -14.08 -7.20
C PHE A 167 7.27 -15.57 -7.32
N VAL A 168 6.55 -16.13 -6.34
CA VAL A 168 6.12 -17.53 -6.37
C VAL A 168 5.21 -17.79 -7.57
N ALA A 169 4.27 -16.89 -7.85
CA ALA A 169 3.36 -17.05 -8.97
C ALA A 169 4.08 -17.04 -10.33
N PHE A 170 5.05 -16.14 -10.52
CA PHE A 170 5.86 -16.11 -11.74
C PHE A 170 6.81 -17.30 -11.84
N ALA A 171 7.39 -17.75 -10.72
CA ALA A 171 8.24 -18.95 -10.70
C ALA A 171 7.44 -20.21 -11.09
N VAL A 172 6.20 -20.34 -10.61
CA VAL A 172 5.28 -21.41 -11.03
C VAL A 172 4.95 -21.26 -12.51
N GLY A 173 4.71 -20.05 -13.00
CA GLY A 173 4.42 -19.82 -14.41
C GLY A 173 5.56 -20.12 -15.35
N TYR A 174 6.78 -19.81 -14.95
CA TYR A 174 7.98 -20.22 -15.68
C TYR A 174 8.17 -21.74 -15.68
N GLY A 175 7.85 -22.43 -14.58
CA GLY A 175 7.89 -23.89 -14.55
C GLY A 175 6.91 -24.55 -15.54
N LEU A 176 5.82 -23.87 -15.90
CA LEU A 176 4.80 -24.37 -16.82
C LEU A 176 5.17 -24.20 -18.30
N THR A 177 6.05 -23.26 -18.66
CA THR A 177 6.44 -23.03 -20.07
C THR A 177 7.18 -24.23 -20.69
N GLY A 178 7.85 -25.06 -19.87
CA GLY A 178 8.51 -26.30 -20.31
C GLY A 178 7.63 -27.55 -20.34
N THR A 179 6.32 -27.43 -20.08
CA THR A 179 5.38 -28.56 -19.98
C THR A 179 4.32 -28.52 -21.08
N ALA A 180 3.54 -29.60 -21.23
CA ALA A 180 2.40 -29.66 -22.17
C ALA A 180 1.33 -28.59 -21.90
N GLN A 181 1.41 -27.90 -20.77
CA GLN A 181 0.53 -26.85 -20.28
C GLN A 181 1.04 -25.44 -20.59
N ALA A 182 2.02 -25.26 -21.48
CA ALA A 182 2.55 -23.94 -21.85
C ALA A 182 1.47 -22.94 -22.34
N TRP A 183 0.32 -23.44 -22.81
CA TRP A 183 -0.86 -22.62 -23.15
C TRP A 183 -1.43 -21.83 -21.96
N LEU A 184 -1.19 -22.24 -20.72
CA LEU A 184 -1.61 -21.53 -19.51
C LEU A 184 -0.67 -20.37 -19.16
N ALA A 185 0.59 -20.38 -19.61
CA ALA A 185 1.58 -19.40 -19.20
C ALA A 185 1.14 -17.93 -19.44
N PRO A 186 0.54 -17.57 -20.60
CA PRO A 186 0.06 -16.21 -20.83
C PRO A 186 -1.07 -15.74 -19.90
N TYR A 187 -1.79 -16.66 -19.26
CA TYR A 187 -2.92 -16.36 -18.38
C TYR A 187 -2.49 -16.12 -16.92
N ILE A 188 -1.25 -16.44 -16.57
CA ILE A 188 -0.78 -16.42 -15.19
C ILE A 188 -0.74 -15.00 -14.64
N ASP A 189 -0.19 -14.05 -15.38
CA ASP A 189 -0.13 -12.65 -14.92
C ASP A 189 -1.51 -11.99 -14.83
N PRO A 190 -2.41 -12.10 -15.82
CA PRO A 190 -3.78 -11.61 -15.65
C PRO A 190 -4.51 -12.30 -14.49
N ALA A 191 -4.33 -13.61 -14.30
CA ALA A 191 -4.95 -14.33 -13.18
C ALA A 191 -4.41 -13.88 -11.82
N VAL A 192 -3.10 -13.69 -11.71
CA VAL A 192 -2.44 -13.19 -10.51
C VAL A 192 -2.85 -11.75 -10.23
N LEU A 193 -2.88 -10.89 -11.25
CA LEU A 193 -3.35 -9.52 -11.13
C LEU A 193 -4.80 -9.47 -10.65
N ALA A 194 -5.69 -10.29 -11.24
CA ALA A 194 -7.08 -10.37 -10.82
C ALA A 194 -7.21 -10.83 -9.36
N LEU A 195 -6.43 -11.85 -8.96
CA LEU A 195 -6.43 -12.36 -7.59
C LEU A 195 -5.91 -11.32 -6.58
N VAL A 196 -4.83 -10.62 -6.93
CA VAL A 196 -4.29 -9.51 -6.13
C VAL A 196 -5.32 -8.39 -6.00
N CYS A 197 -6.00 -8.00 -7.08
CA CYS A 197 -7.07 -7.00 -7.04
C CYS A 197 -8.23 -7.45 -6.15
N LEU A 198 -8.66 -8.71 -6.23
CA LEU A 198 -9.74 -9.25 -5.39
C LEU A 198 -9.39 -9.25 -3.89
N VAL A 199 -8.12 -9.41 -3.54
CA VAL A 199 -7.64 -9.33 -2.15
C VAL A 199 -7.50 -7.87 -1.69
N ILE A 200 -7.08 -6.97 -2.58
CA ILE A 200 -6.84 -5.56 -2.24
C ILE A 200 -8.12 -4.74 -2.16
N ILE A 201 -9.10 -4.96 -3.05
CA ILE A 201 -10.38 -4.23 -3.06
C ILE A 201 -11.10 -4.23 -1.71
N PRO A 202 -11.23 -5.36 -0.96
CA PRO A 202 -11.95 -5.37 0.30
C PRO A 202 -11.19 -4.72 1.47
N MET A 203 -9.86 -4.61 1.42
CA MET A 203 -9.07 -4.02 2.50
C MET A 203 -9.46 -2.56 2.84
N PRO A 204 -9.55 -1.62 1.88
CA PRO A 204 -9.90 -0.23 2.16
C PRO A 204 -11.41 0.00 2.34
N LEU A 205 -12.30 -0.98 2.11
CA LEU A 205 -13.74 -0.78 2.22
C LEU A 205 -14.17 -0.33 3.62
N GLY A 206 -13.53 -0.86 4.67
CA GLY A 206 -13.77 -0.42 6.04
C GLY A 206 -13.38 1.06 6.23
N ASN A 207 -12.19 1.43 5.76
CA ASN A 207 -11.66 2.79 5.89
C ASN A 207 -12.49 3.80 5.09
N VAL A 208 -12.95 3.45 3.89
CA VAL A 208 -13.81 4.32 3.06
C VAL A 208 -15.19 4.47 3.69
N LYS A 209 -15.80 3.38 4.19
CA LYS A 209 -17.09 3.45 4.88
C LYS A 209 -17.02 4.32 6.13
N GLN A 210 -15.94 4.20 6.89
CA GLN A 210 -15.73 4.98 8.11
C GLN A 210 -15.47 6.45 7.79
N ALA A 211 -14.64 6.76 6.78
CA ALA A 211 -14.43 8.12 6.30
C ALA A 211 -15.73 8.77 5.79
N LEU A 212 -16.58 8.03 5.07
CA LEU A 212 -17.88 8.51 4.64
C LEU A 212 -18.84 8.71 5.82
N ALA A 213 -18.86 7.80 6.79
CA ALA A 213 -19.68 7.95 7.99
C ALA A 213 -19.30 9.18 8.81
N ASP A 214 -18.00 9.44 8.96
CA ASP A 214 -17.46 10.61 9.65
C ASP A 214 -17.78 11.91 8.89
N ILE A 215 -17.68 11.91 7.55
CA ILE A 215 -18.01 13.08 6.70
C ILE A 215 -19.53 13.35 6.66
N LEU A 216 -20.36 12.31 6.65
CA LEU A 216 -21.83 12.42 6.66
C LEU A 216 -22.40 12.69 8.06
N LEU A 217 -21.56 12.85 9.10
CA LEU A 217 -22.01 12.99 10.49
C LEU A 217 -22.97 11.86 10.91
N VAL A 218 -22.82 10.67 10.34
CA VAL A 218 -23.58 9.50 10.78
C VAL A 218 -23.04 9.15 12.14
N THR A 219 -23.83 9.45 13.18
CA THR A 219 -23.47 9.18 14.57
C THR A 219 -23.01 7.73 14.69
N PRO A 220 -21.77 7.48 15.15
CA PRO A 220 -21.34 6.12 15.47
C PRO A 220 -22.38 5.51 16.41
N LEU A 221 -22.88 4.31 16.08
CA LEU A 221 -23.92 3.61 16.84
C LEU A 221 -23.57 3.50 18.34
N GLU A 222 -22.28 3.50 18.67
CA GLU A 222 -21.76 3.48 20.04
C GLU A 222 -22.18 4.70 20.88
N PHE A 223 -22.26 5.90 20.29
CA PHE A 223 -22.71 7.10 21.01
C PHE A 223 -24.21 7.19 21.15
N LYS A 224 -24.98 6.66 20.18
CA LYS A 224 -26.44 6.62 20.27
C LYS A 224 -26.91 5.70 21.41
N GLN A 225 -26.26 4.55 21.58
CA GLN A 225 -26.55 3.62 22.67
C GLN A 225 -26.17 4.16 24.06
N HIS A 226 -25.21 5.07 24.17
CA HIS A 226 -24.89 5.71 25.45
C HIS A 226 -25.92 6.79 25.80
N VAL A 227 -26.40 7.55 24.82
CA VAL A 227 -27.45 8.56 25.03
C VAL A 227 -28.80 7.91 25.35
N ASP A 228 -29.18 6.84 24.64
CA ASP A 228 -30.43 6.10 24.90
C ASP A 228 -30.43 5.33 26.24
N ARG A 229 -29.26 5.17 26.87
CA ARG A 229 -29.13 4.53 28.20
C ARG A 229 -29.11 5.54 29.35
N VAL A 230 -28.94 6.83 29.05
CA VAL A 230 -28.84 7.92 30.04
C VAL A 230 -30.05 8.88 29.96
N ALA A 231 -30.79 8.89 28.84
CA ALA A 231 -32.11 9.53 28.71
C ALA A 231 -33.23 8.65 29.28
#